data_AF-A0ABC9WMG2-F1
#
_entry.id   AF-A0ABC9WMG2-F1
#
_cell.length_a   1.000
_cell.length_b   1.000
_cell.length_c   1.000
_cell.angle_alpha   90.00
_cell.angle_beta   90.00
_cell.angle_gamma   90.00
#
_symmetry.space_group_name_H-M   'P 1'
#
loop_
_entity.id
_entity.type
_entity.pdbx_description
1 polymer ?
#
loop_
_entity_poly.entity_id
_entity_poly.type
_entity_poly.pdbx_seq_one_letter_code
_entity_poly.pdbx_strand_id
1 'polypeptide(L)'
;MVGVCYRPPNQDEEADKIFYKQLGEVSKLLALALMGDFNLTDVCWKYNTAEKRFLECAEDNFLTQLVSETTREGAPLDLLFVNREGLVGNVMVGGHLGHSHHEMIEFLILGEVKRRVSRTATLDFQRADFGLFRRLVDRVPWEAVLKGKGVQEGWTFFKKEILKVQEQVVPMC
;
A
#
# COMPACT_ATOMS: atom_id res chain seq x y z
N MET A 1 -2.61 -11.75 -0.48
CA MET A 1 -2.91 -10.45 -1.10
C MET A 1 -2.40 -9.36 -0.18
N VAL A 2 -1.80 -8.31 -0.73
CA VAL A 2 -1.41 -7.13 0.03
C VAL A 2 -2.31 -5.99 -0.41
N GLY A 3 -3.01 -5.38 0.53
CA GLY A 3 -3.84 -4.20 0.32
C GLY A 3 -3.21 -2.97 0.98
N VAL A 4 -3.45 -1.81 0.40
CA VAL A 4 -3.11 -0.51 0.99
C VAL A 4 -4.38 0.32 1.11
N CYS A 5 -4.61 0.94 2.27
CA CYS A 5 -5.74 1.80 2.54
C CYS A 5 -5.26 3.21 2.91
N TYR A 6 -6.00 4.22 2.47
CA TYR A 6 -5.94 5.55 3.06
C TYR A 6 -7.39 5.99 3.29
N ARG A 7 -7.78 6.13 4.56
CA ARG A 7 -9.09 6.66 4.95
C ARG A 7 -8.89 8.12 5.39
N PRO A 8 -9.44 9.11 4.68
CA PRO A 8 -9.39 10.50 5.08
C PRO A 8 -10.06 10.72 6.46
N PRO A 9 -9.58 11.69 7.28
CA PRO A 9 -10.18 11.98 8.59
C PRO A 9 -11.68 12.28 8.56
N ASN A 10 -12.15 12.91 7.47
CA ASN A 10 -13.54 13.33 7.28
C ASN A 10 -14.28 12.45 6.27
N GLN A 11 -13.90 11.17 6.16
CA GLN A 11 -14.58 10.23 5.27
C GLN A 11 -16.06 10.09 5.65
N ASP A 12 -16.94 10.06 4.65
CA ASP A 12 -18.37 9.89 4.88
C ASP A 12 -18.73 8.42 5.15
N GLU A 13 -19.87 8.24 5.82
CA GLU A 13 -20.36 6.93 6.27
C GLU A 13 -20.64 5.97 5.11
N GLU A 14 -20.96 6.46 3.91
CA GLU A 14 -21.27 5.62 2.75
C GLU A 14 -19.99 5.04 2.14
N ALA A 15 -18.93 5.86 2.04
CA ALA A 15 -17.60 5.41 1.66
C ALA A 15 -17.06 4.34 2.63
N ASP A 16 -17.26 4.53 3.94
CA ASP A 16 -16.91 3.53 4.97
C ASP A 16 -17.67 2.21 4.77
N LYS A 17 -18.99 2.25 4.51
CA LYS A 17 -19.78 1.03 4.23
C LYS A 17 -19.28 0.27 3.01
N ILE A 18 -18.98 0.99 1.92
CA ILE A 18 -18.45 0.39 0.69
C ILE A 18 -17.11 -0.29 1.00
N PHE A 19 -16.23 0.40 1.72
CA PHE A 19 -14.95 -0.14 2.13
C PHE A 19 -15.10 -1.41 2.98
N TYR A 20 -15.94 -1.39 4.03
CA TYR A 20 -16.16 -2.54 4.90
C TYR A 20 -16.76 -3.74 4.14
N LYS A 21 -17.67 -3.49 3.19
CA LYS A 21 -18.22 -4.54 2.33
C LYS A 21 -17.14 -5.19 1.48
N GLN A 22 -16.32 -4.38 0.79
CA GLN A 22 -15.23 -4.89 -0.06
C GLN A 22 -14.17 -5.63 0.76
N LEU A 23 -13.81 -5.08 1.92
CA LEU A 23 -12.89 -5.71 2.85
C LEU A 23 -13.40 -7.10 3.26
N GLY A 24 -14.68 -7.21 3.58
CA GLY A 24 -15.30 -8.48 3.96
C GLY A 24 -15.43 -9.50 2.81
N GLU A 25 -15.65 -9.04 1.58
CA GLU A 25 -15.63 -9.93 0.40
C GLU A 25 -14.22 -10.49 0.18
N VAL A 26 -13.20 -9.64 0.29
CA VAL A 26 -11.81 -10.04 -0.01
C VAL A 26 -11.18 -10.88 1.10
N SER A 27 -11.42 -10.53 2.37
CA SER A 27 -10.92 -11.27 3.54
C SER A 27 -11.39 -12.73 3.54
N LYS A 28 -12.60 -13.01 3.05
CA LYS A 28 -13.16 -14.37 2.98
C LYS A 28 -12.56 -15.22 1.86
N LEU A 29 -12.01 -14.58 0.83
CA LEU A 29 -11.50 -15.27 -0.36
C LEU A 29 -10.00 -15.53 -0.32
N LEU A 30 -9.23 -14.62 0.29
CA LEU A 30 -7.77 -14.62 0.18
C LEU A 30 -7.11 -14.40 1.54
N ALA A 31 -5.92 -14.97 1.73
CA ALA A 31 -5.03 -14.51 2.79
C ALA A 31 -4.69 -13.03 2.53
N LEU A 32 -4.94 -12.16 3.50
CA LEU A 32 -4.90 -10.71 3.38
C LEU A 32 -3.93 -10.14 4.41
N ALA A 33 -3.04 -9.27 3.94
CA ALA A 33 -2.36 -8.26 4.74
C ALA A 33 -2.83 -6.88 4.25
N LEU A 34 -3.48 -6.09 5.09
CA LEU A 34 -3.98 -4.75 4.77
C LEU A 34 -3.26 -3.73 5.64
N MET A 35 -2.59 -2.77 5.02
CA MET A 35 -1.88 -1.70 5.74
C MET A 35 -2.34 -0.32 5.30
N GLY A 36 -2.23 0.70 6.16
CA GLY A 36 -2.61 2.05 5.76
C GLY A 36 -2.84 3.01 6.90
N ASP A 37 -3.04 4.28 6.56
CA ASP A 37 -3.50 5.32 7.49
C ASP A 37 -5.03 5.32 7.50
N PHE A 38 -5.62 4.97 8.65
CA PHE A 38 -7.07 4.86 8.82
C PHE A 38 -7.70 6.13 9.40
N ASN A 39 -6.90 7.03 9.99
CA ASN A 39 -7.35 8.23 10.70
C ASN A 39 -8.53 7.98 11.67
N LEU A 40 -8.59 6.80 12.31
CA LEU A 40 -9.60 6.46 13.31
C LEU A 40 -9.16 7.00 14.67
N THR A 41 -9.67 8.18 15.03
CA THR A 41 -9.21 8.92 16.22
C THR A 41 -9.71 8.36 17.56
N ASP A 42 -10.74 7.53 17.54
CA ASP A 42 -11.37 6.91 18.70
C ASP A 42 -10.90 5.47 18.95
N VAL A 43 -9.94 4.97 18.17
CA VAL A 43 -9.42 3.61 18.32
C VAL A 43 -8.47 3.48 19.49
N CYS A 44 -8.76 2.54 20.39
CA CYS A 44 -7.86 2.06 21.42
C CYS A 44 -7.83 0.53 21.40
N TRP A 45 -6.79 -0.02 20.77
CA TRP A 45 -6.56 -1.45 20.67
C TRP A 45 -6.37 -2.14 22.01
N LYS A 46 -5.83 -1.42 23.02
CA LYS A 46 -5.66 -1.94 24.38
C LYS A 46 -6.99 -2.29 25.04
N TYR A 47 -8.05 -1.52 24.75
CA TYR A 47 -9.37 -1.70 25.34
C TYR A 47 -10.41 -2.20 24.32
N ASN A 48 -9.97 -2.53 23.09
CA ASN A 48 -10.82 -2.87 21.96
C ASN A 48 -11.98 -1.89 21.75
N THR A 49 -11.72 -0.58 21.86
CA THR A 49 -12.71 0.47 21.63
C THR A 49 -12.41 1.19 20.32
N ALA A 50 -13.38 1.33 19.43
CA ALA A 50 -13.28 2.12 18.20
C ALA A 50 -14.70 2.38 17.68
N GLU A 51 -14.82 2.97 16.50
CA GLU A 51 -16.07 2.99 15.75
C GLU A 51 -16.65 1.57 15.67
N LYS A 52 -17.88 1.41 16.16
CA LYS A 52 -18.55 0.10 16.31
C LYS A 52 -18.53 -0.73 15.02
N ARG A 53 -18.82 -0.11 13.88
CA ARG A 53 -18.88 -0.81 12.59
C ARG A 53 -17.52 -1.28 12.11
N PHE A 54 -16.47 -0.53 12.41
CA PHE A 54 -15.11 -0.93 12.09
C PHE A 54 -14.71 -2.16 12.90
N LEU A 55 -15.01 -2.18 14.21
CA LEU A 55 -14.77 -3.35 15.06
C LEU A 55 -15.58 -4.56 14.60
N GLU A 56 -16.87 -4.39 14.33
CA GLU A 56 -17.72 -5.46 13.79
C GLU A 56 -17.14 -5.99 12.47
N CYS A 57 -16.70 -5.11 11.57
CA CYS A 57 -16.05 -5.52 10.33
C CYS A 57 -14.75 -6.28 10.57
N ALA A 58 -13.90 -5.83 11.50
CA ALA A 58 -12.66 -6.53 11.83
C ALA A 58 -12.94 -7.92 12.41
N GLU A 59 -13.86 -8.02 13.36
CA GLU A 59 -14.24 -9.27 14.04
C GLU A 59 -14.90 -10.27 13.08
N ASP A 60 -15.89 -9.84 12.29
CA ASP A 60 -16.60 -10.68 11.31
C ASP A 60 -15.68 -11.27 10.23
N ASN A 61 -14.53 -10.62 10.00
CA ASN A 61 -13.56 -10.96 8.97
C ASN A 61 -12.25 -11.53 9.53
N PHE A 62 -12.21 -11.83 10.83
CA PHE A 62 -11.05 -12.39 11.54
C PHE A 62 -9.77 -11.56 11.35
N LEU A 63 -9.92 -10.24 11.26
CA LEU A 63 -8.80 -9.33 11.09
C LEU A 63 -8.11 -9.09 12.43
N THR A 64 -6.82 -9.42 12.49
CA THR A 64 -5.96 -9.17 13.64
C THR A 64 -5.07 -7.98 13.33
N GLN A 65 -5.15 -6.95 14.17
CA GLN A 65 -4.27 -5.78 14.10
C GLN A 65 -2.90 -6.09 14.69
N LEU A 66 -1.83 -5.79 13.95
CA LEU A 66 -0.45 -6.14 14.35
C LEU A 66 0.41 -4.95 14.81
N VAL A 67 -0.01 -3.70 14.59
CA VAL A 67 0.73 -2.54 15.09
C VAL A 67 0.33 -2.25 16.53
N SER A 68 1.31 -2.29 17.44
CA SER A 68 1.14 -2.05 18.87
C SER A 68 1.68 -0.69 19.33
N GLU A 69 2.55 -0.06 18.52
CA GLU A 69 3.22 1.20 18.84
C GLU A 69 2.51 2.39 18.16
N THR A 70 2.81 3.60 18.64
CA THR A 70 2.23 4.83 18.10
C THR A 70 2.88 5.17 16.77
N THR A 71 2.10 5.55 15.76
CA THR A 71 2.61 5.81 14.42
C THR A 71 2.51 7.28 14.00
N ARG A 72 1.73 8.07 14.75
CA ARG A 72 1.58 9.52 14.52
C ARG A 72 1.18 10.22 15.80
N GLU A 73 1.98 11.20 16.25
CA GLU A 73 1.66 12.08 17.38
C GLU A 73 1.17 11.35 18.66
N GLY A 74 1.71 10.16 18.94
CA GLY A 74 1.31 9.37 20.10
C GLY A 74 0.03 8.54 19.93
N ALA A 75 -0.50 8.40 18.71
CA ALA A 75 -1.64 7.56 18.37
C ALA A 75 -1.28 6.49 17.30
N PRO A 76 -1.82 5.27 17.38
CA PRO A 76 -1.65 4.22 16.38
C PRO A 76 -2.68 4.38 15.25
N LEU A 77 -2.49 5.37 14.38
CA LEU A 77 -3.44 5.68 13.29
C LEU A 77 -3.12 4.92 11.99
N ASP A 78 -1.86 4.50 11.85
CA ASP A 78 -1.41 3.62 10.78
C ASP A 78 -1.52 2.17 11.27
N LEU A 79 -2.30 1.36 10.56
CA LEU A 79 -2.68 0.02 10.98
C LEU A 79 -2.18 -1.04 10.00
N LEU A 80 -2.05 -2.29 10.49
CA LEU A 80 -1.64 -3.47 9.73
C LEU A 80 -2.49 -4.67 10.17
N PHE A 81 -3.51 -4.98 9.39
CA PHE A 81 -4.39 -6.12 9.62
C PHE A 81 -3.94 -7.35 8.85
N VAL A 82 -4.08 -8.51 9.49
CA VAL A 82 -3.99 -9.82 8.84
C VAL A 82 -5.20 -10.69 9.15
N ASN A 83 -5.66 -11.50 8.20
CA ASN A 83 -6.73 -12.49 8.44
C ASN A 83 -6.22 -13.93 8.63
N ARG A 84 -4.90 -14.11 8.60
CA ARG A 84 -4.24 -15.40 8.73
C ARG A 84 -3.00 -15.25 9.59
N GLU A 85 -2.96 -16.01 10.67
CA GLU A 85 -1.79 -16.11 11.54
C GLU A 85 -0.55 -16.58 10.76
N GLY A 86 0.60 -15.99 11.06
CA GLY A 86 1.86 -16.31 10.39
C GLY A 86 2.00 -15.79 8.96
N LEU A 87 1.04 -15.02 8.43
CA LEU A 87 1.16 -14.36 7.12
C LEU A 87 2.17 -13.20 7.15
N VAL A 88 2.28 -12.54 8.30
CA VAL A 88 3.19 -11.42 8.52
C VAL A 88 4.03 -11.71 9.76
N GLY A 89 5.31 -11.35 9.73
CA GLY A 89 6.22 -11.44 10.87
C GLY A 89 7.12 -10.20 11.00
N ASN A 90 7.82 -10.09 12.13
CA ASN A 90 8.78 -9.02 12.43
C ASN A 90 8.21 -7.60 12.21
N VAL A 91 6.99 -7.35 12.72
CA VAL A 91 6.40 -6.00 12.68
C VAL A 91 7.13 -5.11 13.65
N MET A 92 7.63 -3.97 13.17
CA MET A 92 8.32 -2.95 13.95
C MET A 92 7.84 -1.57 13.51
N VAL A 93 7.69 -0.66 14.47
CA VAL A 93 7.54 0.76 14.19
C VAL A 93 8.92 1.41 14.34
N GLY A 94 9.40 1.99 13.24
CA GLY A 94 10.68 2.67 13.15
C GLY A 94 10.54 4.16 13.43
N GLY A 95 11.51 4.94 12.95
CA GLY A 95 11.46 6.39 13.05
C GLY A 95 10.66 7.06 11.92
N HIS A 96 10.69 8.38 11.92
CA HIS A 96 10.17 9.18 10.81
C HIS A 96 10.98 8.99 9.53
N LEU A 97 10.26 8.94 8.40
CA LEU A 97 10.89 9.06 7.09
C LEU A 97 11.07 10.55 6.74
N GLY A 98 12.28 11.06 6.92
CA GLY A 98 12.59 12.47 6.66
C GLY A 98 11.85 13.41 7.62
N HIS A 99 11.07 14.34 7.08
CA HIS A 99 10.24 15.29 7.85
C HIS A 99 8.77 14.83 7.98
N SER A 100 8.48 13.56 7.67
CA SER A 100 7.14 13.01 7.89
C SER A 100 6.79 13.06 9.37
N HIS A 101 5.52 13.36 9.67
CA HIS A 101 4.96 13.25 11.01
C HIS A 101 4.44 11.83 11.31
N HIS A 102 4.47 10.94 10.31
CA HIS A 102 4.23 9.50 10.46
C HIS A 102 5.55 8.75 10.72
N GLU A 103 5.47 7.70 11.51
CA GLU A 103 6.53 6.72 11.72
C GLU A 103 6.44 5.60 10.69
N MET A 104 7.59 5.06 10.27
CA MET A 104 7.64 3.95 9.33
C MET A 104 7.22 2.65 10.01
N ILE A 105 6.41 1.83 9.33
CA ILE A 105 6.13 0.46 9.76
C ILE A 105 6.91 -0.49 8.86
N GLU A 106 7.76 -1.31 9.46
CA GLU A 106 8.53 -2.36 8.78
C GLU A 106 7.98 -3.73 9.16
N PHE A 107 7.82 -4.63 8.19
CA PHE A 107 7.38 -6.00 8.43
C PHE A 107 7.77 -6.93 7.28
N LEU A 108 7.71 -8.25 7.53
CA LEU A 108 7.93 -9.30 6.55
C LEU A 108 6.62 -9.96 6.15
N ILE A 109 6.39 -10.14 4.86
CA ILE A 109 5.32 -11.00 4.36
C ILE A 109 5.88 -12.40 4.21
N LEU A 110 5.35 -13.32 4.99
CA LEU A 110 5.77 -14.71 5.03
C LEU A 110 4.89 -15.53 4.08
N GLY A 111 5.51 -16.29 3.18
CA GLY A 111 4.77 -17.13 2.24
C GLY A 111 5.64 -18.19 1.60
N GLU A 112 5.06 -19.36 1.38
CA GLU A 112 5.68 -20.40 0.55
C GLU A 112 5.66 -19.95 -0.91
N VAL A 113 6.82 -19.70 -1.48
CA VAL A 113 6.97 -19.45 -2.92
C VAL A 113 6.80 -20.77 -3.65
N LYS A 114 5.56 -21.18 -3.94
CA LYS A 114 5.31 -22.22 -4.96
C LYS A 114 5.62 -21.59 -6.31
N ARG A 115 6.85 -21.82 -6.79
CA ARG A 115 7.30 -21.41 -8.13
C ARG A 115 6.44 -22.13 -9.18
N ARG A 116 5.27 -21.57 -9.52
CA ARG A 116 4.59 -21.91 -10.76
C ARG A 116 5.50 -21.43 -11.87
N VAL A 117 5.90 -22.32 -12.77
CA VAL A 117 6.58 -21.95 -14.02
C VAL A 117 5.56 -21.18 -14.84
N SER A 118 5.56 -19.86 -14.67
CA SER A 118 4.83 -18.93 -15.50
C SER A 118 5.65 -18.71 -16.76
N ARG A 119 5.04 -18.92 -17.94
CA ARG A 119 5.65 -18.52 -19.23
C ARG A 119 5.50 -17.01 -19.47
N THR A 120 4.92 -16.27 -18.53
CA THR A 120 4.80 -14.81 -18.64
C THR A 120 6.19 -14.22 -18.56
N ALA A 121 6.64 -13.63 -19.67
CA ALA A 121 7.86 -12.85 -19.70
C ALA A 121 7.71 -11.72 -18.66
N THR A 122 8.61 -11.70 -17.69
CA THR A 122 8.64 -10.70 -16.61
C THR A 122 9.86 -9.81 -16.80
N LEU A 123 9.75 -8.55 -16.42
CA LEU A 123 10.88 -7.62 -16.47
C LEU A 123 11.85 -7.91 -15.33
N ASP A 124 13.14 -8.01 -15.64
CA ASP A 124 14.22 -8.23 -14.68
C ASP A 124 14.82 -6.89 -14.25
N PHE A 125 14.22 -6.29 -13.23
CA PHE A 125 14.70 -5.03 -12.66
C PHE A 125 16.05 -5.18 -11.92
N GLN A 126 16.49 -6.39 -11.56
CA GLN A 126 17.83 -6.57 -10.98
C GLN A 126 18.93 -6.33 -12.02
N ARG A 127 18.62 -6.57 -13.30
CA ARG A 127 19.54 -6.38 -14.43
C ARG A 127 19.32 -5.07 -15.18
N ALA A 128 18.45 -4.18 -14.69
CA ALA A 128 18.16 -2.92 -15.34
C ALA A 128 19.35 -1.94 -15.26
N ASP A 129 19.64 -1.22 -16.35
CA ASP A 129 20.59 -0.10 -16.34
C ASP A 129 19.89 1.18 -15.87
N PHE A 130 19.77 1.35 -14.55
CA PHE A 130 19.16 2.56 -13.96
C PHE A 130 19.88 3.87 -14.33
N GLY A 131 21.17 3.79 -14.68
CA GLY A 131 21.92 4.95 -15.17
C GLY A 131 21.43 5.41 -16.53
N LEU A 132 21.20 4.47 -17.45
CA LEU A 132 20.59 4.74 -18.76
C LEU A 132 19.12 5.17 -18.61
N PHE A 133 18.36 4.52 -17.74
CA PHE A 133 16.97 4.87 -17.46
C PHE A 133 16.85 6.36 -17.11
N ARG A 134 17.62 6.82 -16.13
CA ARG A 134 17.65 8.22 -15.71
C ARG A 134 18.00 9.15 -16.86
N ARG A 135 19.07 8.85 -17.62
CA ARG A 135 19.47 9.67 -18.78
C ARG A 135 18.39 9.79 -19.84
N LEU A 136 17.59 8.75 -20.07
CA LEU A 136 16.52 8.77 -21.07
C LEU A 136 15.30 9.53 -20.56
N VAL A 137 14.93 9.37 -19.29
CA VAL A 137 13.85 10.12 -18.64
C VAL A 137 14.18 11.61 -18.58
N ASP A 138 15.43 11.97 -18.28
CA ASP A 138 15.89 13.37 -18.21
C ASP A 138 15.86 14.08 -19.58
N ARG A 139 15.84 13.33 -20.68
CA ARG A 139 15.75 13.89 -22.05
C ARG A 139 14.33 14.27 -22.46
N VAL A 140 13.33 13.83 -21.72
CA VAL A 140 11.93 14.19 -22.02
C VAL A 140 11.74 15.65 -21.58
N PRO A 141 11.26 16.55 -22.47
CA PRO A 141 11.05 17.95 -22.11
C PRO A 141 9.74 18.10 -21.31
N TRP A 142 9.76 17.66 -20.05
CA TRP A 142 8.60 17.50 -19.17
C TRP A 142 7.73 18.76 -19.09
N GLU A 143 8.34 19.93 -18.96
CA GLU A 143 7.66 21.21 -18.86
C GLU A 143 6.86 21.51 -20.13
N ALA A 144 7.41 21.20 -21.30
CA ALA A 144 6.73 21.45 -22.57
C ALA A 144 5.60 20.44 -22.81
N VAL A 145 5.83 19.16 -22.53
CA VAL A 145 4.86 18.08 -22.82
C VAL A 145 3.72 18.02 -21.81
N LEU A 146 3.93 18.49 -20.58
CA LEU A 146 2.90 18.57 -19.54
C LEU A 146 2.16 19.92 -19.54
N LYS A 147 2.66 20.93 -20.27
CA LYS A 147 2.03 22.26 -20.33
C LYS A 147 0.59 22.17 -20.81
N GLY A 148 -0.33 22.71 -20.02
CA GLY A 148 -1.75 22.77 -20.36
C GLY A 148 -2.51 21.44 -20.23
N LYS A 149 -1.86 20.37 -19.79
CA LYS A 149 -2.53 19.09 -19.49
C LYS A 149 -3.18 19.12 -18.11
N GLY A 150 -4.39 18.59 -18.01
CA GLY A 150 -5.02 18.31 -16.71
C GLY A 150 -4.34 17.15 -15.97
N VAL A 151 -4.59 16.99 -14.67
CA VAL A 151 -3.92 15.98 -13.81
C VAL A 151 -3.96 14.57 -14.42
N GLN A 152 -5.13 14.12 -14.86
CA GLN A 152 -5.28 12.76 -15.39
C GLN A 152 -4.58 12.56 -16.74
N GLU A 153 -4.63 13.58 -17.60
CA GLU A 153 -3.96 13.55 -18.90
C GLU A 153 -2.44 13.61 -18.74
N GLY A 154 -1.95 14.47 -17.86
CA GLY A 154 -0.55 14.58 -17.49
C GLY A 154 -0.01 13.27 -16.90
N TRP A 155 -0.75 12.67 -15.96
CA TRP A 155 -0.38 11.38 -15.37
C TRP A 155 -0.34 10.25 -16.41
N THR A 156 -1.29 10.23 -17.34
CA THR A 156 -1.32 9.23 -18.41
C THR A 156 -0.12 9.39 -19.34
N PHE A 157 0.24 10.63 -19.70
CA PHE A 157 1.41 10.92 -20.51
C PHE A 157 2.72 10.55 -19.81
N PHE A 158 2.86 10.96 -18.55
CA PHE A 158 4.03 10.63 -17.72
C PHE A 158 4.26 9.12 -17.66
N LYS A 159 3.23 8.34 -17.32
CA LYS A 159 3.33 6.87 -17.29
C LYS A 159 3.76 6.30 -18.64
N LYS A 160 3.20 6.81 -19.75
CA LYS A 160 3.53 6.34 -21.09
C LYS A 160 5.02 6.50 -21.40
N GLU A 161 5.59 7.68 -21.14
CA GLU A 161 7.01 7.93 -21.42
C GLU A 161 7.93 7.10 -20.51
N ILE A 162 7.58 6.96 -19.23
CA ILE A 162 8.30 6.10 -18.28
C ILE A 162 8.29 4.64 -18.73
N LEU A 163 7.14 4.11 -19.14
CA LEU A 163 7.01 2.72 -19.62
C LEU A 163 7.80 2.48 -20.90
N LYS A 164 7.84 3.46 -21.81
CA LYS A 164 8.64 3.39 -23.03
C LYS A 164 10.16 3.31 -22.74
N VAL A 165 10.63 4.03 -21.72
CA VAL A 165 12.03 3.93 -21.28
C VAL A 165 12.28 2.59 -20.59
N GLN A 166 11.33 2.12 -19.78
CA GLN A 166 11.40 0.81 -19.10
C GLN A 166 11.60 -0.33 -20.09
N GLU A 167 10.81 -0.38 -21.18
CA GLU A 167 10.92 -1.42 -22.22
C GLU A 167 12.30 -1.47 -22.89
N GLN A 168 13.03 -0.35 -22.93
CA GLN A 168 14.36 -0.28 -23.54
C GLN A 168 15.49 -0.69 -22.58
N VAL A 169 15.27 -0.52 -21.28
CA VAL A 169 16.34 -0.53 -20.28
C VAL A 169 16.25 -1.72 -19.33
N VAL A 170 15.05 -2.27 -19.17
CA VAL A 170 14.80 -3.41 -18.30
C VAL A 170 14.69 -4.67 -19.17
N PRO A 171 15.67 -5.59 -19.10
CA PRO A 171 15.61 -6.83 -19.88
C PRO A 171 14.49 -7.74 -19.38
N MET A 172 14.07 -8.69 -20.21
CA MET A 172 13.16 -9.75 -19.79
C MET A 172 13.94 -10.85 -19.03
N CYS A 173 13.29 -11.48 -18.05
CA CYS A 173 13.73 -12.72 -17.38
C CYS A 173 13.77 -13.92 -18.34
#